data_AF-A0A962VPF7-F1
#
_entry.id   AF-A0A962VPF7-F1
#
_cell.length_a   1.000
_cell.length_b   1.000
_cell.length_c   1.000
_cell.angle_alpha   90.00
_cell.angle_beta   90.00
_cell.angle_gamma   90.00
#
_symmetry.space_group_name_H-M   'P 1'
#
loop_
_entity.id
_entity.type
_entity.pdbx_description
1 polymer ?
#
loop_
_entity_poly.entity_id
_entity_poly.type
_entity_poly.pdbx_seq_one_letter_code
_entity_poly.pdbx_strand_id
1 'polypeptide(L)'
;MFTRFFSKDYQRKKALARAAPGPLADYLATPFPDRKGDCRDISIVALDLETTGLDPRKDVILSIGLVEINHFGIQLGTAWHSIVRIDRDIPGETAVIHHITDDQSAAGAPIEQLLPELLQRLAGKPMLVHYSPIEQNFIDTACQRL
;
A
#
# COMPACT_ATOMS: atom_id res chain seq x y z
N MET A 1 5.25 -19.10 -11.25
CA MET A 1 4.22 -20.16 -11.42
C MET A 1 4.04 -21.06 -10.18
N PHE A 2 5.11 -21.43 -9.44
CA PHE A 2 5.02 -22.34 -8.28
C PHE A 2 4.59 -21.71 -6.93
N THR A 3 4.61 -20.39 -6.79
CA THR A 3 4.26 -19.70 -5.52
C THR A 3 2.79 -19.84 -5.12
N ARG A 4 1.90 -20.18 -6.06
CA ARG A 4 0.45 -20.27 -5.85
C ARG A 4 0.02 -21.50 -5.02
N PHE A 5 0.92 -22.46 -4.79
CA PHE A 5 0.67 -23.65 -3.98
C PHE A 5 0.94 -23.47 -2.48
N PHE A 6 1.67 -22.43 -2.08
CA PHE A 6 2.00 -22.18 -0.68
C PHE A 6 1.07 -21.15 -0.05
N SER A 7 0.75 -21.33 1.24
CA SER A 7 -0.04 -20.37 1.99
C SER A 7 0.61 -18.98 1.97
N LYS A 8 -0.21 -17.92 2.03
CA LYS A 8 0.28 -16.55 2.12
C LYS A 8 1.20 -16.36 3.34
N ASP A 9 0.92 -17.04 4.46
CA ASP A 9 1.79 -17.00 5.64
C ASP A 9 3.17 -17.65 5.38
N TYR A 10 3.23 -18.75 4.63
CA TYR A 10 4.51 -19.33 4.22
C TYR A 10 5.30 -18.37 3.31
N GLN A 11 4.61 -17.73 2.35
CA GLN A 11 5.24 -16.73 1.47
C GLN A 11 5.79 -15.55 2.28
N ARG A 12 5.03 -15.04 3.25
CA ARG A 12 5.45 -13.99 4.19
C ARG A 12 6.69 -14.39 4.98
N LYS A 13 6.68 -15.57 5.62
CA LYS A 13 7.83 -16.08 6.40
C LYS A 13 9.08 -16.23 5.55
N LYS A 14 8.93 -16.73 4.31
CA LYS A 14 10.03 -16.85 3.36
C LYS A 14 10.57 -15.48 2.93
N ALA A 15 9.70 -14.50 2.72
CA ALA A 15 10.11 -13.14 2.39
C ALA A 15 10.83 -12.48 3.58
N LEU A 16 10.29 -12.62 4.79
CA LEU A 16 10.88 -12.11 6.04
C LEU A 16 12.31 -12.63 6.23
N ALA A 17 12.54 -13.92 6.04
CA ALA A 17 13.86 -14.53 6.17
C ALA A 17 14.91 -13.99 5.17
N ARG A 18 14.47 -13.27 4.13
CA ARG A 18 15.35 -12.67 3.10
C ARG A 18 15.39 -11.14 3.18
N ALA A 19 14.51 -10.52 3.95
CA ALA A 19 14.42 -9.07 4.06
C ALA A 19 15.58 -8.53 4.92
N ALA A 20 16.17 -7.43 4.49
CA ALA A 20 17.10 -6.67 5.33
C ALA A 20 16.33 -6.00 6.49
N PRO A 21 16.98 -5.72 7.64
CA PRO A 21 16.35 -4.95 8.71
C PRO A 21 15.80 -3.62 8.21
N GLY A 22 14.56 -3.30 8.59
CA GLY A 22 13.88 -2.08 8.17
C GLY A 22 12.37 -2.25 8.03
N PRO A 23 11.67 -1.25 7.47
CA PRO A 23 10.20 -1.19 7.45
C PRO A 23 9.53 -2.40 6.80
N LEU A 24 10.12 -2.95 5.74
CA LEU A 24 9.62 -4.15 5.08
C LEU A 24 9.74 -5.40 5.97
N ALA A 25 10.85 -5.54 6.70
CA ALA A 25 11.01 -6.64 7.65
C ALA A 25 10.01 -6.52 8.80
N ASP A 26 9.77 -5.31 9.31
CA ASP A 26 8.80 -5.05 10.39
C ASP A 26 7.36 -5.40 9.95
N TYR A 27 6.98 -4.98 8.74
CA TYR A 27 5.71 -5.35 8.12
C TYR A 27 5.58 -6.88 7.99
N LEU A 28 6.61 -7.53 7.44
CA LEU A 28 6.62 -8.97 7.23
C LEU A 28 6.70 -9.77 8.52
N ALA A 29 7.20 -9.21 9.62
CA ALA A 29 7.26 -9.86 10.94
C ALA A 29 5.86 -10.07 11.54
N THR A 30 4.92 -9.18 11.21
CA THR A 30 3.54 -9.27 11.71
C THR A 30 2.77 -10.39 11.00
N PRO A 31 2.20 -11.37 11.73
CA PRO A 31 1.42 -12.44 11.13
C PRO A 31 0.09 -11.95 10.56
N PHE A 32 -0.47 -12.68 9.60
CA PHE A 32 -1.84 -12.46 9.15
C PHE A 32 -2.86 -12.84 10.24
N PRO A 33 -4.09 -12.30 10.21
CA PRO A 33 -5.15 -12.70 11.13
C PRO A 33 -5.41 -14.21 11.06
N ASP A 34 -5.84 -14.79 12.18
CA ASP A 34 -6.23 -16.20 12.22
C ASP A 34 -7.41 -16.44 11.29
N ARG A 35 -7.26 -17.40 10.37
CA ARG A 35 -8.31 -17.80 9.43
C ARG A 35 -9.53 -18.42 10.10
N LYS A 36 -9.41 -18.84 11.35
CA LYS A 36 -10.50 -19.37 12.18
C LYS A 36 -11.14 -18.31 13.08
N GLY A 37 -10.57 -17.12 13.15
CA GLY A 37 -11.11 -16.01 13.94
C GLY A 37 -12.41 -15.48 13.35
N ASP A 38 -13.20 -14.80 14.19
CA ASP A 38 -14.37 -14.08 13.73
C ASP A 38 -13.95 -12.93 12.82
N CYS A 39 -14.52 -12.85 11.62
CA CYS A 39 -14.18 -11.80 10.66
C CYS A 39 -14.56 -10.39 11.15
N ARG A 40 -15.48 -10.28 12.11
CA ARG A 40 -15.86 -9.01 12.74
C ARG A 40 -14.78 -8.47 13.66
N ASP A 41 -13.88 -9.32 14.16
CA ASP A 41 -12.78 -8.91 15.04
C ASP A 41 -11.49 -8.63 14.27
N ILE A 42 -11.53 -8.76 12.94
CA ILE A 42 -10.39 -8.47 12.08
C ILE A 42 -10.42 -6.99 11.68
N SER A 43 -9.36 -6.27 12.03
CA SER A 43 -9.10 -4.94 11.47
C SER A 43 -8.71 -5.04 10.01
N ILE A 44 -9.42 -4.31 9.15
CA ILE A 44 -9.21 -4.23 7.71
C ILE A 44 -8.75 -2.81 7.37
N VAL A 45 -7.88 -2.66 6.36
CA VAL A 45 -7.55 -1.34 5.80
C VAL A 45 -8.16 -1.23 4.42
N ALA A 46 -9.11 -0.32 4.24
CA ALA A 46 -9.49 0.11 2.90
C ALA A 46 -8.41 1.03 2.37
N LEU A 47 -7.82 0.69 1.22
CA LEU A 47 -6.74 1.44 0.59
C LEU A 47 -7.16 1.82 -0.82
N ASP A 48 -6.75 3.00 -1.25
CA ASP A 48 -6.85 3.48 -2.62
C ASP A 48 -5.54 4.17 -3.00
N LEU A 49 -5.07 3.92 -4.21
CA LEU A 49 -3.88 4.55 -4.77
C LEU A 49 -4.24 5.30 -6.04
N GLU A 50 -3.80 6.54 -6.12
CA GLU A 50 -3.79 7.26 -7.39
C GLU A 50 -2.40 7.16 -8.00
N THR A 51 -2.32 6.97 -9.32
CA THR A 51 -1.06 6.68 -10.02
C THR A 51 -0.98 7.48 -11.32
N THR A 52 0.24 7.65 -11.86
CA THR A 52 0.42 8.31 -13.17
C THR A 52 -0.08 7.49 -14.36
N GLY A 53 -0.41 6.22 -14.14
CA GLY A 53 -0.81 5.26 -15.15
C GLY A 53 -0.95 3.86 -14.54
N LEU A 54 -1.03 2.83 -15.37
CA LEU A 54 -1.36 1.46 -14.95
C LEU A 54 -0.17 0.47 -14.96
N ASP A 55 1.02 0.86 -15.44
CA ASP A 55 2.21 0.00 -15.48
C ASP A 55 3.17 0.37 -14.34
N PRO A 56 3.20 -0.36 -13.21
CA PRO A 56 4.03 -0.03 -12.05
C PRO A 56 5.54 0.00 -12.35
N ARG A 57 5.99 -0.61 -13.45
CA ARG A 57 7.39 -0.56 -13.87
C ARG A 57 7.79 0.80 -14.45
N LYS A 58 6.82 1.59 -14.93
CA LYS A 58 7.03 2.89 -15.59
C LYS A 58 6.36 4.05 -14.84
N ASP A 59 5.18 3.77 -14.32
CA ASP A 59 4.34 4.69 -13.56
C ASP A 59 4.72 4.72 -12.09
N VAL A 60 4.22 5.73 -11.39
CA VAL A 60 4.48 5.97 -9.97
C VAL A 60 3.18 6.28 -9.22
N ILE A 61 3.22 6.08 -7.90
CA ILE A 61 2.13 6.44 -6.99
C ILE A 61 2.12 7.96 -6.83
N LEU A 62 0.96 8.59 -7.01
CA LEU A 62 0.71 10.02 -6.82
C LEU A 62 0.11 10.35 -5.47
N SER A 63 -0.79 9.51 -4.97
CA SER A 63 -1.33 9.67 -3.63
C SER A 63 -1.73 8.32 -3.04
N ILE A 64 -1.84 8.30 -1.73
CA ILE A 64 -2.23 7.14 -0.95
C ILE A 64 -3.34 7.58 -0.02
N GLY A 65 -4.52 6.98 -0.16
CA GLY A 65 -5.65 7.17 0.74
C GLY A 65 -5.98 5.87 1.45
N LEU A 66 -6.19 5.91 2.77
CA LEU A 66 -6.67 4.75 3.52
C LEU A 66 -7.56 5.11 4.69
N VAL A 67 -8.34 4.12 5.12
CA VAL A 67 -9.11 4.16 6.36
C VAL A 67 -9.25 2.75 6.93
N GLU A 68 -9.23 2.63 8.25
CA GLU A 68 -9.47 1.34 8.91
C GLU A 68 -10.96 1.04 9.03
N ILE A 69 -11.30 -0.24 8.89
CA ILE A 69 -12.61 -0.80 9.15
C ILE A 69 -12.44 -1.80 10.30
N ASN A 70 -13.07 -1.49 11.43
CA ASN A 70 -13.07 -2.33 12.63
C ASN A 70 -14.51 -2.66 12.99
N HIS A 71 -14.79 -3.93 13.32
CA HIS A 71 -16.15 -4.41 13.61
C HIS A 71 -17.16 -4.03 12.52
N PHE A 72 -16.72 -4.07 11.26
CA PHE A 72 -17.47 -3.66 10.06
C PHE A 72 -17.95 -2.19 10.07
N GLY A 73 -17.41 -1.35 10.95
CA GLY A 73 -17.59 0.09 10.96
C GLY A 73 -16.36 0.81 10.44
N ILE A 74 -16.58 1.81 9.58
CA ILE A 74 -15.52 2.71 9.08
C ILE A 74 -15.04 3.60 10.23
N GLN A 75 -13.75 3.55 10.53
CA GLN A 75 -13.14 4.31 11.62
C GLN A 75 -12.57 5.62 11.08
N LEU A 76 -13.42 6.65 10.92
CA LEU A 76 -13.02 7.92 10.28
C LEU A 76 -11.80 8.60 10.92
N GLY A 77 -11.58 8.43 12.22
CA GLY A 77 -10.39 8.96 12.91
C GLY A 77 -9.06 8.32 12.50
N THR A 78 -9.11 7.22 11.75
CA THR A 78 -7.94 6.54 11.18
C THR A 78 -7.68 6.92 9.72
N ALA A 79 -8.53 7.77 9.14
CA ALA A 79 -8.37 8.21 7.76
C ALA A 79 -7.01 8.89 7.60
N TRP A 80 -6.26 8.43 6.62
CA TRP A 80 -4.95 8.96 6.29
C TRP A 80 -4.87 9.14 4.78
N HIS A 81 -4.43 10.32 4.37
CA HIS A 81 -4.23 10.66 2.98
C HIS A 81 -2.89 11.38 2.85
N SER A 82 -2.10 11.03 1.86
CA SER A 82 -0.83 11.69 1.59
C SER A 82 -0.56 11.75 0.09
N ILE A 83 -0.09 12.90 -0.37
CA ILE A 83 0.36 13.11 -1.74
C ILE A 83 1.84 12.79 -1.80
N VAL A 84 2.23 12.02 -2.80
CA VAL A 84 3.61 11.63 -3.06
C VAL A 84 4.27 12.71 -3.92
N ARG A 85 5.46 13.15 -3.51
CA ARG A 85 6.24 14.07 -4.33
C ARG A 85 6.82 13.38 -5.55
N ILE A 86 6.48 13.90 -6.73
CA ILE A 86 7.02 13.43 -8.00
C ILE A 86 7.96 14.49 -8.58
N ASP A 87 9.23 14.13 -8.73
CA ASP A 87 10.28 15.02 -9.27
C ASP A 87 10.36 14.97 -10.82
N ARG A 88 9.26 14.58 -11.50
CA ARG A 88 9.12 14.52 -12.97
C ARG A 88 7.76 15.05 -13.41
N ASP A 89 7.65 15.46 -14.66
CA ASP A 89 6.39 15.93 -15.23
C ASP A 89 5.27 14.87 -15.08
N ILE A 90 4.13 15.28 -14.53
CA ILE A 90 2.94 14.45 -14.45
C ILE A 90 2.20 14.58 -15.79
N PRO A 91 1.79 13.47 -16.44
CA PRO A 91 1.00 13.55 -17.66
C PRO A 91 -0.27 14.36 -17.44
N GLY A 92 -0.57 15.34 -18.31
CA GLY A 92 -1.72 16.23 -18.13
C GLY A 92 -3.06 15.50 -18.04
N GLU A 93 -3.20 14.34 -18.70
CA GLU A 93 -4.39 13.47 -18.60
C GLU A 93 -4.62 12.97 -17.18
N THR A 94 -3.56 12.73 -16.40
CA THR A 94 -3.63 12.27 -15.01
C THR A 94 -4.17 13.37 -14.09
N ALA A 95 -3.76 14.63 -14.29
CA ALA A 95 -4.27 15.76 -13.52
C ALA A 95 -5.77 16.00 -13.78
N VAL A 96 -6.24 15.73 -15.00
CA VAL A 96 -7.67 15.80 -15.36
C VAL A 96 -8.49 14.73 -14.64
N ILE A 97 -7.92 13.55 -14.40
CA ILE A 97 -8.63 12.43 -13.76
C ILE A 97 -8.63 12.57 -12.23
N HIS A 98 -7.46 12.82 -11.64
CA HIS A 98 -7.27 12.73 -10.18
C HIS A 98 -7.29 14.09 -9.48
N HIS A 99 -7.34 15.19 -10.25
CA HIS A 99 -7.34 16.57 -9.74
C HIS A 99 -6.14 16.90 -8.83
N ILE A 100 -5.06 16.12 -8.90
CA ILE A 100 -3.78 16.40 -8.25
C ILE A 100 -2.93 17.18 -9.24
N THR A 101 -2.65 18.44 -8.92
CA THR A 101 -1.81 19.31 -9.75
C THR A 101 -0.31 19.08 -9.48
N ASP A 102 0.53 19.54 -10.41
CA ASP A 102 1.98 19.52 -10.23
C ASP A 102 2.43 20.24 -8.94
N ASP A 103 1.79 21.37 -8.60
CA ASP A 103 2.08 22.12 -7.37
C ASP A 103 1.75 21.31 -6.09
N GLN A 104 0.63 20.57 -6.11
CA GLN A 104 0.23 19.72 -5.00
C GLN A 104 1.18 18.52 -4.85
N SER A 105 1.58 17.92 -5.98
CA SER A 105 2.62 16.88 -5.99
C SER A 105 3.95 17.41 -5.46
N ALA A 106 4.41 18.58 -5.90
CA ALA A 106 5.67 19.18 -5.46
C ALA A 106 5.71 19.44 -3.94
N ALA A 107 4.56 19.75 -3.34
CA ALA A 107 4.38 19.92 -1.89
C ALA A 107 4.17 18.60 -1.12
N GLY A 108 4.07 17.46 -1.83
CA GLY A 108 3.94 16.13 -1.26
C GLY A 108 5.18 15.66 -0.50
N ALA A 109 5.07 14.49 0.13
CA ALA A 109 6.18 13.85 0.81
C ALA A 109 6.87 12.82 -0.11
N PRO A 110 8.19 12.61 0.02
CA PRO A 110 8.89 11.58 -0.74
C PRO A 110 8.35 10.18 -0.41
N ILE A 111 8.32 9.29 -1.41
CA ILE A 111 7.82 7.91 -1.22
C ILE A 111 8.64 7.13 -0.19
N GLU A 112 9.92 7.47 -0.07
CA GLU A 112 10.88 6.98 0.92
C GLU A 112 10.39 7.18 2.36
N GLN A 113 9.64 8.25 2.60
CA GLN A 113 9.04 8.55 3.91
C GLN A 113 7.65 7.90 4.04
N LEU A 114 6.84 7.96 2.99
CA LEU A 114 5.45 7.49 3.04
C LEU A 114 5.32 5.97 3.04
N LEU A 115 6.21 5.25 2.37
CA LEU A 115 6.14 3.79 2.27
C LEU A 115 6.33 3.10 3.63
N PRO A 116 7.31 3.49 4.48
CA PRO A 116 7.39 2.99 5.85
C PRO A 116 6.11 3.23 6.68
N GLU A 117 5.52 4.41 6.59
CA GLU A 117 4.26 4.74 7.28
C GLU A 117 3.10 3.88 6.78
N LEU A 118 2.97 3.70 5.46
CA LEU A 118 1.97 2.83 4.84
C LEU A 118 2.14 1.38 5.32
N LEU A 119 3.36 0.85 5.29
CA LEU A 119 3.64 -0.53 5.72
C LEU A 119 3.28 -0.75 7.19
N GLN A 120 3.56 0.21 8.08
CA GLN A 120 3.13 0.12 9.48
C GLN A 120 1.60 0.06 9.62
N ARG A 121 0.88 0.83 8.80
CA ARG A 121 -0.60 0.86 8.83
C ARG A 121 -1.22 -0.43 8.30
N LEU A 122 -0.59 -1.05 7.29
CA LEU A 122 -1.04 -2.30 6.67
C LEU A 122 -0.63 -3.56 7.46
N ALA A 123 0.38 -3.48 8.31
CA ALA A 123 0.94 -4.64 9.00
C ALA A 123 -0.14 -5.45 9.75
N GLY A 124 -0.23 -6.74 9.43
CA GLY A 124 -1.18 -7.67 10.06
C GLY A 124 -2.66 -7.48 9.66
N LYS A 125 -2.99 -6.54 8.77
CA LYS A 125 -4.36 -6.23 8.38
C LYS A 125 -4.62 -6.63 6.93
N PRO A 126 -5.76 -7.28 6.61
CA PRO A 126 -6.16 -7.49 5.23
C PRO A 126 -6.41 -6.14 4.55
N MET A 127 -5.93 -6.02 3.32
CA MET A 127 -6.16 -4.85 2.47
C MET A 127 -7.45 -5.05 1.67
N LEU A 128 -8.37 -4.10 1.78
CA LEU A 128 -9.58 -4.00 0.97
C LEU A 128 -9.35 -2.94 -0.11
N VAL A 129 -9.36 -3.38 -1.36
CA VAL A 129 -9.04 -2.57 -2.54
C VAL A 129 -9.98 -2.97 -3.67
N HIS A 130 -10.25 -2.06 -4.59
CA HIS A 130 -11.16 -2.32 -5.70
C HIS A 130 -10.59 -3.36 -6.67
N TYR A 131 -9.31 -3.21 -7.04
CA TYR A 131 -8.63 -4.13 -7.96
C TYR A 131 -7.20 -4.42 -7.51
N SER A 132 -7.10 -5.39 -6.61
CA SER A 132 -5.88 -5.71 -5.86
C SER A 132 -4.57 -5.86 -6.64
N PRO A 133 -4.55 -6.29 -7.92
CA PRO A 133 -3.31 -6.33 -8.69
C PRO A 133 -2.66 -4.95 -8.89
N ILE A 134 -3.42 -3.85 -8.97
CA ILE A 134 -2.84 -2.51 -9.10
C ILE A 134 -2.08 -2.18 -7.81
N GLU A 135 -2.76 -2.15 -6.66
CA GLU A 135 -2.14 -1.67 -5.42
C GLU A 135 -0.99 -2.57 -4.98
N GLN A 136 -1.15 -3.90 -5.10
CA GLN A 136 -0.07 -4.83 -4.76
C GLN A 136 1.16 -4.62 -5.64
N ASN A 137 1.01 -4.45 -6.95
CA ASN A 137 2.17 -4.35 -7.83
C ASN A 137 2.87 -2.99 -7.71
N PHE A 138 2.13 -1.90 -7.47
CA PHE A 138 2.72 -0.58 -7.20
C PHE A 138 3.48 -0.56 -5.88
N ILE A 139 2.90 -1.09 -4.80
CA ILE A 139 3.57 -1.19 -3.49
C ILE A 139 4.79 -2.13 -3.57
N ASP A 140 4.67 -3.29 -4.21
CA ASP A 140 5.79 -4.22 -4.39
C ASP A 140 6.93 -3.57 -5.17
N THR A 141 6.62 -2.85 -6.26
CA THR A 141 7.62 -2.14 -7.05
C THR A 141 8.27 -0.99 -6.24
N ALA A 142 7.49 -0.26 -5.44
CA ALA A 142 8.04 0.77 -4.55
C ALA A 142 8.98 0.17 -3.52
N CYS A 143 8.60 -0.95 -2.88
CA CYS A 143 9.45 -1.67 -1.92
C CYS A 143 10.75 -2.21 -2.54
N GLN A 144 10.78 -2.51 -3.83
CA GLN A 144 11.98 -3.01 -4.52
C GLN A 144 12.94 -1.92 -4.98
N ARG A 145 12.47 -0.66 -5.07
CA ARG A 145 13.26 0.50 -5.51
C ARG A 145 13.98 1.21 -4.35
N LEU A 146 13.53 0.98 -3.10
CA LEU A 146 14.13 1.48 -1.87
C LEU A 146 15.10 0.45 -1.27
#